data_AF-A0A0F8YWQ4-F1
#
_entry.id   AF-A0A0F8YWQ4-F1
#
_cell.length_a   1.000
_cell.length_b   1.000
_cell.length_c   1.000
_cell.angle_alpha   90.00
_cell.angle_beta   90.00
_cell.angle_gamma   90.00
#
_symmetry.space_group_name_H-M   'P 1'
#
loop_
_entity.id
_entity.type
_entity.pdbx_description
1 polymer ?
#
loop_
_entity_poly.entity_id
_entity_poly.type
_entity_poly.pdbx_seq_one_letter_code
_entity_poly.pdbx_strand_id
1 'polypeptide(L)'
;MVSFLTDSPKPQTDYVSMDEPCVMLFEFNQPAADSQSVRRWRHIWVIRNDAGAEYREDLGPASDYGDAFVLPGGEPDYGIDGIVETVGRLIDCANDIKEHPFDSEGVVRTDLEGAYHDVMDQRRFILQGNTP
;
A
#
# COMPACT_ATOMS: atom_id res chain seq x y z
N MET A 1 0.15 21.60 -1.19
CA MET A 1 -0.37 20.22 -1.19
C MET A 1 0.59 19.43 -0.34
N VAL A 2 0.18 19.08 0.87
CA VAL A 2 1.07 18.58 1.93
C VAL A 2 1.28 17.08 1.72
N SER A 3 2.53 16.66 1.64
CA SER A 3 2.94 15.27 1.43
C SER A 3 2.79 14.48 2.73
N PHE A 4 1.71 13.74 2.92
CA PHE A 4 1.52 12.86 4.08
C PHE A 4 2.36 11.57 4.01
N LEU A 5 3.01 11.32 2.87
CA LEU A 5 3.91 10.20 2.64
C LEU A 5 5.37 10.50 2.99
N THR A 6 5.75 11.74 3.33
CA THR A 6 7.15 12.05 3.65
C THR A 6 7.30 13.13 4.72
N ASP A 7 7.99 12.78 5.81
CA ASP A 7 9.19 13.47 6.36
C ASP A 7 9.21 13.70 7.89
N SER A 8 8.17 13.27 8.63
CA SER A 8 8.20 13.28 10.10
C SER A 8 8.07 11.86 10.67
N PRO A 9 9.02 11.39 11.50
CA PRO A 9 8.87 10.11 12.19
C PRO A 9 7.60 10.16 13.04
N LYS A 10 6.72 9.18 12.85
CA LYS A 10 5.52 9.05 13.66
C LYS A 10 5.91 8.54 15.06
N PRO A 11 5.24 9.01 16.13
CA PRO A 11 5.37 8.41 17.44
C PRO A 11 5.18 6.90 17.35
N GLN A 12 6.15 6.13 17.84
CA GLN A 12 6.00 4.68 17.90
C GLN A 12 5.11 4.28 19.07
N THR A 13 4.31 3.26 18.85
CA THR A 13 3.50 2.58 19.86
C THR A 13 3.88 1.10 19.91
N ASP A 14 3.81 0.51 21.09
CA ASP A 14 4.08 -0.91 21.35
C ASP A 14 2.84 -1.80 21.20
N TYR A 15 1.67 -1.19 21.05
CA TYR A 15 0.39 -1.87 20.92
C TYR A 15 -0.55 -1.17 19.93
N VAL A 16 -1.39 -1.96 19.26
CA VAL A 16 -2.55 -1.56 18.47
C VAL A 16 -3.74 -2.46 18.78
N SER A 17 -4.95 -1.90 18.81
CA SER A 17 -6.19 -2.69 18.93
C SER A 17 -6.67 -3.12 17.55
N MET A 18 -7.24 -4.32 17.42
CA MET A 18 -7.77 -4.82 16.16
C MET A 18 -8.96 -3.98 15.64
N ASP A 19 -9.72 -3.36 16.54
CA ASP A 19 -10.86 -2.50 16.20
C ASP A 19 -10.46 -1.04 15.95
N GLU A 20 -9.17 -0.71 16.06
CA GLU A 20 -8.67 0.64 15.88
C GLU A 20 -8.73 1.07 14.40
N PRO A 21 -9.14 2.32 14.09
CA PRO A 21 -9.04 2.86 12.74
C PRO A 21 -7.60 2.83 12.24
N CYS A 22 -7.40 2.19 11.10
CA CYS A 22 -6.08 2.02 10.50
C CYS A 22 -5.98 2.85 9.22
N VAL A 23 -5.05 3.79 9.18
CA VAL A 23 -4.79 4.61 7.98
C VAL A 23 -4.18 3.75 6.89
N MET A 24 -3.22 2.91 7.26
CA MET A 24 -2.44 2.13 6.32
C MET A 24 -1.70 1.01 7.03
N LEU A 25 -1.62 -0.14 6.36
CA LEU A 25 -0.70 -1.22 6.69
C LEU A 25 0.27 -1.39 5.53
N PHE A 26 1.55 -1.57 5.82
CA PHE A 26 2.51 -1.89 4.77
C PHE A 26 3.56 -2.88 5.25
N GLU A 27 4.01 -3.70 4.33
CA GLU A 27 5.02 -4.71 4.59
C GLU A 27 6.19 -4.62 3.62
N PHE A 28 7.39 -4.38 4.15
CA PHE A 28 8.60 -4.23 3.37
C PHE A 28 9.76 -5.05 3.94
N ASN A 29 10.70 -5.38 3.06
CA ASN A 29 11.96 -5.98 3.46
C ASN A 29 12.91 -4.88 3.97
N GLN A 30 13.37 -5.00 5.22
CA GLN A 30 14.37 -4.10 5.80
C GLN A 30 15.44 -4.90 6.55
N PRO A 31 16.66 -4.37 6.70
CA PRO A 31 17.66 -4.98 7.55
C PRO A 31 17.14 -5.16 8.99
N ALA A 32 17.51 -6.27 9.62
CA ALA A 32 17.37 -6.42 11.07
C ALA A 32 18.19 -5.34 11.80
N ALA A 33 17.87 -5.11 13.08
CA ALA A 33 18.57 -4.09 13.89
C ALA A 33 20.09 -4.36 14.00
N ASP A 34 20.51 -5.62 13.90
CA ASP A 34 21.91 -6.05 13.90
C ASP A 34 22.57 -6.00 12.50
N SER A 35 21.80 -5.63 11.47
CA SER A 35 22.20 -5.63 10.06
C SER A 35 22.70 -6.98 9.51
N GLN A 36 22.46 -8.09 10.20
CA GLN A 36 22.96 -9.41 9.80
C GLN A 36 22.01 -10.15 8.85
N SER A 37 20.74 -9.75 8.80
CA SER A 37 19.73 -10.39 7.96
C SER A 37 18.73 -9.38 7.43
N VAL A 38 18.01 -9.76 6.38
CA VAL A 38 16.86 -9.00 5.88
C VAL A 38 15.59 -9.65 6.42
N ARG A 39 14.74 -8.84 7.04
CA ARG A 39 13.51 -9.26 7.70
C ARG A 39 12.31 -8.63 7.00
N ARG A 40 11.18 -9.32 7.03
CA ARG A 40 9.89 -8.74 6.65
C ARG A 40 9.36 -7.95 7.83
N TRP A 41 9.20 -6.65 7.66
CA TRP A 41 8.62 -5.78 8.67
C TRP A 41 7.20 -5.40 8.28
N ARG A 42 6.28 -5.52 9.21
CA ARG A 42 4.92 -4.97 9.12
C ARG A 42 4.85 -3.68 9.91
N HIS A 43 4.34 -2.65 9.25
CA HIS A 43 4.10 -1.36 9.84
C HIS A 43 2.61 -1.08 9.78
N ILE A 44 2.05 -0.63 10.89
CA ILE A 44 0.62 -0.33 11.04
C ILE A 44 0.52 1.12 11.50
N TRP A 45 -0.13 1.95 10.70
CA TRP A 45 -0.37 3.34 11.03
C TRP A 45 -1.82 3.56 11.42
N VAL A 46 -2.02 4.02 12.66
CA VAL A 46 -3.33 4.33 13.26
C VAL A 46 -3.44 5.81 13.62
N ILE A 47 -4.67 6.30 13.87
CA ILE A 47 -4.92 7.63 14.43
C ILE A 47 -5.49 7.50 15.85
N ARG A 48 -4.85 8.18 16.81
CA ARG A 48 -5.30 8.31 18.20
C ARG A 48 -5.32 9.78 18.59
N ASN A 49 -6.46 10.26 19.10
CA ASN A 49 -6.60 11.65 19.55
C ASN A 49 -6.11 12.66 18.49
N ASP A 50 -6.53 12.48 17.24
CA ASP A 50 -6.14 13.29 16.08
C ASP A 50 -4.64 13.29 15.73
N ALA A 51 -3.88 12.34 16.27
CA ALA A 51 -2.45 12.18 15.99
C ALA A 51 -2.16 10.77 15.44
N GLY A 52 -1.23 10.69 14.47
CA GLY A 52 -0.77 9.42 13.95
C GLY A 52 0.15 8.68 14.93
N ALA A 53 0.00 7.37 15.05
CA ALA A 53 0.93 6.49 15.75
C ALA A 53 1.30 5.29 14.87
N GLU A 54 2.53 4.79 15.00
CA GLU A 54 3.04 3.68 14.21
C GLU A 54 3.40 2.49 15.10
N TYR A 55 2.82 1.33 14.82
CA TYR A 55 3.24 0.05 15.37
C TYR A 55 4.10 -0.69 14.35
N ARG A 56 5.17 -1.35 14.82
CA ARG A 56 6.08 -2.12 13.98
C ARG A 56 6.25 -3.53 14.52
N GLU A 57 6.19 -4.50 13.62
CA GLU A 57 6.32 -5.92 13.93
C GLU A 57 7.33 -6.56 12.98
N ASP A 58 8.25 -7.34 13.53
CA ASP A 58 9.14 -8.20 12.75
C ASP A 58 8.44 -9.53 12.50
N LEU A 59 8.10 -9.80 11.24
CA LEU A 59 7.36 -10.99 10.84
C LEU A 59 8.26 -12.21 10.59
N GLY A 60 9.58 -12.04 10.48
CA GLY A 60 10.47 -13.15 10.15
C GLY A 60 11.46 -12.86 9.01
N PRO A 61 12.18 -13.91 8.55
CA PRO A 61 13.07 -13.82 7.40
C PRO A 61 12.32 -13.33 6.15
N ALA A 62 12.92 -12.38 5.42
CA ALA A 62 12.32 -11.86 4.19
C ALA A 62 12.12 -12.92 3.10
N SER A 63 12.86 -14.03 3.15
CA SER A 63 12.76 -15.17 2.23
C SER A 63 11.41 -15.90 2.26
N ASP A 64 10.66 -15.75 3.35
CA ASP A 64 9.41 -16.48 3.58
C ASP A 64 8.19 -15.71 3.03
N TYR A 65 8.43 -14.58 2.36
CA TYR A 65 7.42 -13.63 1.90
C TYR A 65 7.64 -13.26 0.43
N GLY A 66 6.53 -13.02 -0.28
CA GLY A 66 6.52 -12.53 -1.66
C GLY A 66 6.89 -11.05 -1.78
N ASP A 67 6.29 -10.34 -2.73
CA ASP A 67 6.58 -8.92 -2.93
C ASP A 67 6.18 -8.05 -1.73
N ALA A 68 6.75 -6.85 -1.67
CA ALA A 68 6.33 -5.84 -0.71
C ALA A 68 5.03 -5.17 -1.17
N PHE A 69 4.20 -4.75 -0.21
CA PHE A 69 2.89 -4.18 -0.53
C PHE A 69 2.44 -3.15 0.50
N VAL A 70 1.41 -2.40 0.10
CA VAL A 70 0.73 -1.40 0.91
C VAL A 70 -0.77 -1.64 0.82
N LEU A 71 -1.44 -1.68 1.96
CA LEU A 71 -2.88 -1.76 2.10
C LEU A 71 -3.39 -0.42 2.67
N PRO A 72 -4.05 0.41 1.85
CA PRO A 72 -4.66 1.64 2.34
C PRO A 72 -5.92 1.30 3.15
N GLY A 73 -6.08 1.94 4.31
CA GLY A 73 -7.27 1.81 5.15
C GLY A 73 -8.27 2.97 5.03
N GLY A 74 -7.93 3.97 4.22
CA GLY A 74 -8.77 5.13 3.96
C GLY A 74 -7.97 6.30 3.41
N GLU A 75 -8.64 7.45 3.31
CA GLU A 75 -8.03 8.71 2.89
C GLU A 75 -7.86 9.61 4.12
N PRO A 76 -6.65 9.69 4.72
CA PRO A 76 -6.41 10.46 5.93
C PRO A 76 -6.64 11.97 5.76
N ASP A 77 -6.66 12.50 4.53
CA ASP A 77 -6.95 13.91 4.27
C ASP A 77 -8.37 14.33 4.70
N TYR A 78 -9.29 13.37 4.87
CA TYR A 78 -10.62 13.59 5.43
C TYR A 78 -10.68 13.37 6.95
N GLY A 79 -9.53 13.26 7.63
CA GLY A 79 -9.46 12.95 9.06
C GLY A 79 -9.89 11.52 9.37
N ILE A 80 -10.27 11.26 10.62
CA ILE A 80 -10.69 9.93 11.06
C ILE A 80 -11.93 9.43 10.29
N ASP A 81 -12.79 10.33 9.83
CA ASP A 81 -13.99 10.00 9.05
C ASP A 81 -13.65 9.47 7.64
N GLY A 82 -12.44 9.74 7.15
CA GLY A 82 -11.91 9.19 5.90
C GLY A 82 -11.35 7.78 6.05
N ILE A 83 -11.21 7.29 7.28
CA ILE A 83 -10.68 5.96 7.60
C ILE A 83 -11.86 5.00 7.73
N VAL A 84 -11.96 4.09 6.77
CA VAL A 84 -13.06 3.12 6.71
C VAL A 84 -12.64 1.73 7.19
N GLU A 85 -11.33 1.51 7.35
CA GLU A 85 -10.77 0.21 7.72
C GLU A 85 -10.23 0.16 9.15
N THR A 86 -10.27 -1.04 9.72
CA THR A 86 -9.67 -1.34 11.02
C THR A 86 -8.33 -2.07 10.88
N VAL A 87 -7.53 -2.04 11.93
CA VAL A 87 -6.27 -2.81 12.01
C VAL A 87 -6.50 -4.29 11.71
N GLY A 88 -7.52 -4.88 12.32
CA GLY A 88 -7.85 -6.30 12.14
C GLY A 88 -8.13 -6.64 10.68
N ARG A 89 -8.96 -5.82 10.00
CA ARG A 89 -9.30 -6.09 8.59
C ARG A 89 -8.08 -6.01 7.67
N LEU A 90 -7.20 -5.04 7.90
CA LEU A 90 -5.96 -4.94 7.10
C LEU A 90 -4.97 -6.07 7.41
N ILE A 91 -4.89 -6.54 8.65
CA ILE A 91 -4.08 -7.72 9.01
C ILE A 91 -4.63 -8.98 8.31
N ASP A 92 -5.95 -9.17 8.31
CA ASP A 92 -6.58 -10.29 7.62
C ASP A 92 -6.25 -10.26 6.12
N CYS A 93 -6.36 -9.09 5.47
CA CYS A 93 -5.97 -8.92 4.08
C CYS A 93 -4.46 -9.17 3.84
N ALA A 94 -3.59 -8.72 4.75
CA ALA A 94 -2.15 -8.97 4.63
C ALA A 94 -1.81 -10.45 4.74
N ASN A 95 -2.49 -11.18 5.62
CA ASN A 95 -2.34 -12.62 5.76
C ASN A 95 -2.89 -13.37 4.53
N ASP A 96 -4.02 -12.91 3.96
CA ASP A 96 -4.58 -13.46 2.73
C ASP A 96 -3.60 -13.32 1.55
N ILE A 97 -2.93 -12.16 1.40
CA ILE A 97 -1.87 -11.98 0.39
C ILE A 97 -0.70 -12.94 0.58
N LYS A 98 -0.37 -13.27 1.84
CA LYS A 98 0.70 -14.24 2.15
C LYS A 98 0.28 -15.66 1.76
N GLU A 99 -0.96 -16.03 2.02
CA GLU A 99 -1.51 -17.37 1.71
C GLU A 99 -1.81 -17.54 0.21
N HIS A 100 -2.17 -16.43 -0.45
CA HIS A 100 -2.57 -16.36 -1.85
C HIS A 100 -1.79 -15.25 -2.56
N PRO A 101 -0.47 -15.42 -2.75
CA PRO A 101 0.35 -14.42 -3.41
C PRO A 101 -0.15 -14.18 -4.83
N PHE A 102 -0.04 -12.92 -5.28
CA PHE A 102 -0.37 -12.56 -6.65
C PHE A 102 0.49 -13.36 -7.63
N ASP A 103 -0.15 -14.07 -8.56
CA ASP A 103 0.54 -14.67 -9.68
C ASP A 103 0.89 -13.56 -10.68
N SER A 104 2.15 -13.14 -10.66
CA SER A 104 2.70 -12.16 -11.58
C SER A 104 3.41 -12.82 -12.76
N GLU A 105 3.51 -14.15 -12.80
CA GLU A 105 4.15 -14.86 -13.90
C GLU A 105 3.31 -14.72 -15.17
N GLY A 106 3.95 -14.27 -16.25
CA GLY A 106 3.29 -14.10 -17.54
C GLY A 106 2.39 -12.86 -17.66
N VAL A 107 2.35 -11.97 -16.66
CA VAL A 107 1.70 -10.66 -16.80
C VAL A 107 2.48 -9.80 -17.79
N VAL A 108 1.96 -9.72 -19.02
CA VAL A 108 2.50 -8.81 -20.04
C VAL A 108 2.10 -7.39 -19.67
N ARG A 109 3.09 -6.57 -19.29
CA ARG A 109 2.88 -5.15 -19.05
C ARG A 109 2.35 -4.50 -20.33
N THR A 110 1.11 -4.03 -20.27
CA THR A 110 0.51 -3.26 -21.37
C THR A 110 0.95 -1.81 -21.27
N ASP A 111 1.37 -1.24 -22.40
CA ASP A 111 1.60 0.20 -22.51
C ASP A 111 0.25 0.93 -22.58
N LEU A 112 -0.20 1.40 -21.41
CA LEU A 112 -1.46 2.14 -21.29
C LEU A 112 -1.38 3.53 -21.93
N GLU A 113 -0.20 4.14 -21.94
CA GLU A 113 0.00 5.47 -22.52
C GLU A 113 -0.05 5.40 -24.05
N GLY A 114 0.69 4.46 -24.64
CA GLY A 114 0.62 4.17 -26.07
C GLY A 114 -0.80 3.83 -26.52
N ALA A 115 -1.48 2.93 -25.81
CA ALA A 115 -2.87 2.57 -26.11
C ALA A 115 -3.83 3.77 -26.03
N TYR A 116 -3.62 4.69 -25.08
CA TYR A 116 -4.40 5.92 -24.99
C TYR A 116 -4.17 6.82 -26.20
N HIS A 117 -2.91 7.02 -26.60
CA HIS A 117 -2.56 7.85 -27.76
C HIS A 117 -3.13 7.26 -29.06
N ASP A 118 -3.03 5.95 -29.25
CA ASP A 118 -3.61 5.26 -30.41
C ASP A 118 -5.12 5.51 -30.53
N VAL A 119 -5.86 5.37 -29.42
CA VAL A 119 -7.31 5.63 -29.40
C VAL A 119 -7.63 7.10 -29.68
N MET A 120 -6.84 8.03 -29.14
CA MET A 120 -7.08 9.47 -29.32
C MET A 120 -6.76 9.92 -30.75
N ASP A 121 -5.73 9.37 -31.38
CA ASP A 121 -5.39 9.66 -32.76
C ASP A 121 -6.41 9.05 -33.72
N GLN A 122 -6.89 7.83 -33.46
CA GLN A 122 -7.97 7.21 -34.22
C GLN A 122 -9.28 8.01 -34.13
N ARG A 123 -9.61 8.54 -32.95
CA ARG A 123 -10.75 9.47 -32.77
C ARG A 123 -10.57 10.76 -33.53
N ARG A 124 -9.38 11.38 -33.49
CA ARG A 124 -9.08 12.60 -34.24
C ARG A 124 -9.22 12.39 -35.74
N PHE A 125 -8.75 11.25 -36.25
CA PHE A 125 -8.84 10.90 -37.66
C PHE A 125 -10.29 10.79 -38.14
N ILE A 126 -11.14 10.08 -37.38
CA ILE A 126 -12.58 9.94 -37.68
C ILE A 126 -13.30 11.30 -37.63
N LEU A 127 -12.99 12.12 -36.62
CA LEU A 127 -13.62 13.45 -36.45
C LEU A 127 -13.21 14.47 -37.51
N GLN A 128 -12.07 14.27 -38.17
CA GLN A 128 -11.62 15.09 -39.31
C GLN A 128 -12.24 14.67 -40.65
N GLY A 129 -13.19 13.71 -40.65
CA GLY A 129 -13.95 13.33 -41.83
C GLY A 129 -13.23 12.35 -42.76
N ASN A 130 -12.09 11.81 -42.34
CA ASN A 130 -11.43 10.72 -43.05
C ASN A 130 -11.98 9.38 -42.53
N THR A 131 -12.94 8.82 -43.25
CA THR A 131 -13.27 7.38 -43.12
C THR A 131 -12.20 6.55 -43.82
N PRO A 132 -11.84 5.36 -43.28
CA PRO A 132 -10.88 4.45 -43.91
C PRO A 132 -11.34 3.98 -45.30
#